data_AF-A0A967BSN0-F1
#
_entry.id   AF-A0A967BSN0-F1
#
_cell.length_a   1.000
_cell.length_b   1.000
_cell.length_c   1.000
_cell.angle_alpha   90.00
_cell.angle_beta   90.00
_cell.angle_gamma   90.00
#
_symmetry.space_group_name_H-M   'P 1'
#
loop_
_entity.id
_entity.type
_entity.pdbx_description
1 polymer ?
#
loop_
_entity_poly.entity_id
_entity_poly.type
_entity_poly.pdbx_seq_one_letter_code
_entity_poly.pdbx_strand_id
1 'polypeptide(L)'
;MSEEERSIRLVLQQGDVTDQSASIDPFVERQRHCFDNISAARKELTLSFQWHAGFWRDGFIHLYRIALIEQRGETNEELLHFDDPDEILEACQFKDLHYRHSALGEVFVITGPNPSLLLPLPDIDNETSLRLCIELSAPYSLDYAIAQDGFIREENAHISRIRELEDELGNHREYKQEIEEIKRSKAWKLIEGYRQIYARLAGWIPSVREKALTVMRADERQGGLLRDSLGQVGKSERLR
;
A
#
# COMPACT_ATOMS: atom_id res chain seq x y z
N MET A 1 -9.95 -17.18 26.07
CA MET A 1 -9.40 -17.81 24.86
C MET A 1 -8.39 -18.83 25.30
N SER A 2 -8.47 -20.06 24.81
CA SER A 2 -7.48 -21.11 25.10
C SER A 2 -6.14 -20.79 24.40
N GLU A 3 -5.04 -21.42 24.84
CA GLU A 3 -3.74 -21.30 24.16
C GLU A 3 -3.81 -21.79 22.71
N GLU A 4 -4.62 -22.82 22.44
CA GLU A 4 -4.86 -23.35 21.09
C GLU A 4 -5.52 -22.32 20.16
N GLU A 5 -6.45 -21.50 20.66
CA GLU A 5 -7.11 -20.43 19.89
C GLU A 5 -6.16 -19.28 19.51
N ARG A 6 -4.99 -19.18 20.17
CA ARG A 6 -3.95 -18.18 19.89
C ARG A 6 -2.78 -18.73 19.07
N SER A 7 -2.78 -20.03 18.80
CA SER A 7 -1.69 -20.66 18.06
C SER A 7 -1.77 -20.36 16.56
N ILE A 8 -0.66 -19.90 16.01
CA ILE A 8 -0.47 -19.80 14.55
C ILE A 8 0.14 -21.12 14.10
N ARG A 9 -0.28 -21.64 12.96
CA ARG A 9 0.31 -22.82 12.34
C ARG A 9 1.03 -22.42 11.05
N LEU A 10 2.31 -22.71 10.98
CA LEU A 10 3.07 -22.64 9.73
C LEU A 10 2.87 -23.95 8.99
N VAL A 11 2.29 -23.90 7.79
CA VAL A 11 2.05 -25.07 6.95
C VAL A 11 2.94 -24.97 5.72
N LEU A 12 3.79 -25.98 5.52
CA LEU A 12 4.58 -26.14 4.31
C LEU A 12 3.83 -27.05 3.34
N GLN A 13 3.61 -26.53 2.13
CA GLN A 13 2.98 -27.22 1.03
C GLN A 13 3.95 -27.37 -0.14
N GLN A 14 3.97 -28.57 -0.71
CA GLN A 14 4.77 -28.88 -1.90
C GLN A 14 3.89 -29.63 -2.93
N GLY A 15 3.17 -28.87 -3.77
CA GLY A 15 2.15 -29.42 -4.65
C GLY A 15 0.96 -30.01 -3.88
N ASP A 16 0.36 -31.08 -4.40
CA ASP A 16 -0.90 -31.65 -3.86
C ASP A 16 -0.69 -32.72 -2.75
N VAL A 17 0.56 -32.95 -2.29
CA VAL A 17 0.92 -34.23 -1.63
C VAL A 17 1.51 -34.09 -0.22
N THR A 18 2.11 -32.95 0.13
CA THR A 18 2.88 -32.83 1.38
C THR A 18 2.43 -31.62 2.19
N ASP A 19 1.65 -31.86 3.24
CA ASP A 19 1.34 -30.88 4.29
C ASP A 19 2.17 -31.24 5.53
N GLN A 20 3.32 -30.58 5.68
CA GLN A 20 3.98 -30.54 6.98
C GLN A 20 3.56 -29.27 7.71
N SER A 21 3.56 -29.31 9.03
CA SER A 21 3.14 -28.15 9.79
C SER A 21 3.85 -28.04 11.11
N ALA A 22 4.11 -26.81 11.54
CA ALA A 22 4.64 -26.51 12.85
C ALA A 22 3.76 -25.45 13.53
N SER A 23 3.58 -25.57 14.85
CA SER A 23 2.92 -24.54 15.64
C SER A 23 3.93 -23.46 15.98
N ILE A 24 3.55 -22.21 15.70
CA ILE A 24 4.28 -21.00 16.06
C ILE A 24 3.77 -20.57 17.43
N ASP A 25 4.66 -20.56 18.42
CA ASP A 25 4.34 -20.05 19.75
C ASP A 25 4.28 -18.52 19.71
N PRO A 26 3.13 -17.90 20.07
CA PRO A 26 2.96 -16.46 20.06
C PRO A 26 3.88 -15.67 21.00
N PHE A 27 4.44 -16.33 22.02
CA PHE A 27 5.22 -15.69 23.09
C PHE A 27 6.73 -15.89 22.94
N VAL A 28 7.16 -16.57 21.87
CA VAL A 28 8.58 -16.81 21.58
C VAL A 28 9.07 -15.83 20.51
N GLU A 29 9.99 -14.96 20.90
CA GLU A 29 10.53 -13.88 20.04
C GLU A 29 11.35 -14.38 18.84
N ARG A 30 11.87 -15.60 18.88
CA ARG A 30 12.65 -16.18 17.78
C ARG A 30 12.62 -17.69 17.87
N GLN A 31 11.95 -18.31 16.90
CA GLN A 31 11.77 -19.76 16.85
C GLN A 31 12.17 -20.31 15.48
N ARG A 32 12.83 -21.47 15.52
CA ARG A 32 13.29 -22.18 14.33
C ARG A 32 12.38 -23.38 14.07
N HIS A 33 11.80 -23.40 12.88
CA HIS A 33 10.98 -24.49 12.37
C HIS A 33 11.72 -25.17 11.22
N CYS A 34 11.82 -26.50 11.26
CA CYS A 34 12.46 -27.26 10.18
C CYS A 34 11.48 -28.31 9.64
N PHE A 35 11.48 -28.45 8.32
CA PHE A 35 10.65 -29.36 7.55
C PHE A 35 11.57 -30.28 6.74
N ASP A 36 11.36 -31.59 6.87
CA ASP A 36 12.22 -32.62 6.31
C ASP A 36 11.63 -33.24 5.05
N ASN A 37 12.43 -34.03 4.31
CA ASN A 37 11.97 -34.81 3.16
C ASN A 37 11.33 -33.95 2.05
N ILE A 38 11.87 -32.75 1.84
CA ILE A 38 11.46 -31.88 0.75
C ILE A 38 11.92 -32.48 -0.57
N SER A 39 11.01 -32.60 -1.53
CA SER A 39 11.30 -33.19 -2.84
C SER A 39 12.00 -32.19 -3.75
N ALA A 40 13.18 -32.53 -4.28
CA ALA A 40 13.86 -31.74 -5.31
C ALA A 40 13.12 -31.73 -6.67
N ALA A 41 12.14 -32.62 -6.88
CA ALA A 41 11.39 -32.71 -8.14
C ALA A 41 10.39 -31.55 -8.37
N ARG A 42 10.11 -30.75 -7.34
CA ARG A 42 9.27 -29.56 -7.45
C ARG A 42 10.16 -28.33 -7.42
N LYS A 43 9.77 -27.32 -8.21
CA LYS A 43 10.53 -26.07 -8.34
C LYS A 43 10.17 -25.02 -7.30
N GLU A 44 9.16 -25.25 -6.48
CA GLU A 44 8.61 -24.23 -5.57
C GLU A 44 8.07 -24.88 -4.29
N LEU A 45 8.13 -24.11 -3.19
CA LEU A 45 7.54 -24.41 -1.89
C LEU A 45 6.63 -23.27 -1.46
N THR A 46 5.47 -23.61 -0.88
CA THR A 46 4.55 -22.61 -0.33
C THR A 46 4.45 -22.77 1.17
N LEU A 47 4.72 -21.70 1.91
CA LEU A 47 4.57 -21.62 3.36
C LEU A 47 3.38 -20.76 3.67
N SER A 48 2.34 -21.35 4.25
CA SER A 48 1.11 -20.66 4.61
C SER A 48 1.03 -20.48 6.13
N PHE A 49 0.64 -19.28 6.55
CA PHE A 49 0.38 -18.98 7.96
C PHE A 49 -1.12 -19.14 8.22
N GLN A 50 -1.49 -20.16 8.99
CA GLN A 50 -2.88 -20.48 9.29
C GLN A 50 -3.20 -20.13 10.74
N TRP A 51 -4.28 -19.39 10.95
CA TRP A 51 -4.76 -19.01 12.27
C TRP A 51 -6.03 -19.79 12.61
N HIS A 52 -6.09 -20.38 13.81
CA HIS A 52 -7.18 -21.29 14.16
C HIS A 52 -8.53 -20.56 14.41
N ALA A 53 -8.49 -19.35 14.97
CA ALA A 53 -9.71 -18.56 15.27
C ALA A 53 -10.24 -17.72 14.09
N GLY A 54 -9.83 -18.00 12.84
CA GLY A 54 -10.26 -17.25 11.65
C GLY A 54 -9.23 -16.26 11.10
N PHE A 55 -9.68 -15.06 10.73
CA PHE A 55 -8.87 -14.08 9.98
C PHE A 55 -7.89 -13.32 10.88
N TRP A 56 -6.59 -13.48 10.63
CA TRP A 56 -5.51 -12.79 11.35
C TRP A 56 -5.32 -11.36 10.77
N ARG A 57 -6.29 -10.48 11.05
CA ARG A 57 -6.46 -9.16 10.40
C ARG A 57 -5.32 -8.17 10.61
N ASP A 58 -4.60 -8.29 11.71
CA ASP A 58 -3.61 -7.31 12.17
C ASP A 58 -2.29 -8.00 12.58
N GLY A 59 -1.96 -9.11 11.93
CA GLY A 59 -0.77 -9.90 12.24
C GLY A 59 0.50 -9.37 11.63
N PHE A 60 1.60 -9.51 12.37
CA PHE A 60 2.95 -9.28 11.86
C PHE A 60 3.80 -10.52 12.08
N ILE A 61 4.73 -10.73 11.16
CA ILE A 61 5.71 -11.79 11.20
C ILE A 61 7.09 -11.16 10.98
N HIS A 62 8.05 -11.47 11.84
CA HIS A 62 9.46 -11.26 11.52
C HIS A 62 10.01 -12.54 10.90
N LEU A 63 10.64 -12.41 9.73
CA LEU A 63 11.38 -13.49 9.10
C LEU A 63 12.86 -13.16 9.25
N TYR A 64 13.57 -13.95 10.05
CA TYR A 64 14.99 -13.75 10.32
C TYR A 64 15.88 -14.56 9.40
N ARG A 65 15.45 -15.77 9.04
CA ARG A 65 16.25 -16.66 8.21
C ARG A 65 15.40 -17.66 7.45
N ILE A 66 15.76 -17.91 6.20
CA ILE A 66 15.27 -19.04 5.41
C ILE A 66 16.49 -19.79 4.89
N ALA A 67 16.59 -21.07 5.18
CA ALA A 67 17.69 -21.92 4.73
C ALA A 67 17.18 -23.23 4.13
N LEU A 68 17.68 -23.59 2.96
CA LEU A 68 17.47 -24.88 2.32
C LEU A 68 18.75 -25.71 2.44
N ILE A 69 18.64 -26.88 3.03
CA ILE A 69 19.77 -27.74 3.37
C ILE A 69 19.64 -29.05 2.63
N GLU A 70 20.67 -29.44 1.89
CA GLU A 70 20.80 -30.77 1.33
C GLU A 70 21.36 -31.73 2.38
N GLN A 71 20.66 -32.84 2.59
CA GLN A 71 21.09 -33.90 3.49
C GLN A 71 21.81 -34.99 2.70
N ARG A 72 23.16 -34.96 2.71
CA ARG A 72 24.00 -36.01 2.12
C ARG A 72 24.63 -36.87 3.22
N GLY A 73 23.86 -37.79 3.77
CA GLY A 73 24.35 -38.74 4.78
C GLY A 73 24.91 -38.05 6.03
N GLU A 74 26.23 -38.00 6.18
CA GLU A 74 26.93 -37.38 7.32
C GLU A 74 27.19 -35.86 7.15
N THR A 75 27.04 -35.33 5.93
CA THR A 75 27.31 -33.92 5.63
C THR A 75 26.04 -33.19 5.21
N ASN A 76 25.80 -32.02 5.80
CA ASN A 76 24.75 -31.10 5.41
C ASN A 76 25.36 -29.96 4.60
N GLU A 77 24.85 -29.72 3.40
CA GLU A 77 25.25 -28.60 2.54
C GLU A 77 24.11 -27.58 2.49
N GLU A 78 24.37 -26.32 2.82
CA GLU A 78 23.36 -25.25 2.68
C GLU A 78 23.31 -24.81 1.22
N LEU A 79 22.20 -25.10 0.55
CA LEU A 79 21.98 -24.75 -0.86
C LEU A 79 21.43 -23.34 -1.03
N LEU A 80 20.58 -22.91 -0.10
CA LEU A 80 20.07 -21.55 -0.01
C LEU A 80 20.19 -21.08 1.43
N HIS A 81 20.57 -19.82 1.59
CA HIS A 81 20.64 -19.15 2.88
C HIS A 81 20.31 -17.69 2.66
N PHE A 82 19.18 -17.25 3.22
CA PHE A 82 18.77 -15.85 3.28
C PHE A 82 18.69 -15.46 4.75
N ASP A 83 19.50 -14.50 5.16
CA ASP A 83 19.49 -13.90 6.51
C ASP A 83 19.28 -12.39 6.52
N ASP A 84 19.14 -11.78 5.34
CA ASP A 84 18.74 -10.40 5.12
C ASP A 84 17.29 -10.34 4.57
N PRO A 85 16.40 -9.54 5.18
CA PRO A 85 15.05 -9.34 4.67
C PRO A 85 14.97 -8.84 3.24
N ASP A 86 15.93 -8.04 2.76
CA ASP A 86 15.97 -7.61 1.36
C ASP A 86 16.22 -8.80 0.41
N GLU A 87 17.10 -9.73 0.76
CA GLU A 87 17.30 -10.96 -0.01
C GLU A 87 16.05 -11.85 0.00
N ILE A 88 15.38 -11.94 1.14
CA ILE A 88 14.11 -12.67 1.28
C ILE A 88 13.04 -12.06 0.36
N LEU A 89 12.99 -10.73 0.22
CA LEU A 89 12.04 -10.03 -0.65
C LEU A 89 12.33 -10.25 -2.13
N GLU A 90 13.59 -10.25 -2.52
CA GLU A 90 13.99 -10.46 -3.91
C GLU A 90 13.79 -11.92 -4.33
N ALA A 91 14.05 -12.88 -3.43
CA ALA A 91 14.01 -14.29 -3.72
C ALA A 91 12.60 -14.90 -3.64
N CYS A 92 11.73 -14.38 -2.76
CA CYS A 92 10.43 -14.99 -2.48
C CYS A 92 9.25 -14.19 -3.06
N GLN A 93 8.15 -14.88 -3.35
CA GLN A 93 6.88 -14.23 -3.69
C GLN A 93 5.95 -14.24 -2.47
N PHE A 94 5.27 -13.12 -2.25
CA PHE A 94 4.40 -12.92 -1.09
C PHE A 94 2.96 -12.77 -1.53
N LYS A 95 2.06 -13.42 -0.81
CA LYS A 95 0.62 -13.27 -0.97
C LYS A 95 0.00 -12.97 0.40
N ASP A 96 -0.87 -11.97 0.44
CA ASP A 96 -1.52 -11.50 1.67
C ASP A 96 -0.51 -11.12 2.79
N LEU A 97 0.73 -10.82 2.38
CA LEU A 97 1.85 -10.39 3.21
C LEU A 97 2.52 -9.19 2.54
N HIS A 98 2.73 -8.11 3.29
CA HIS A 98 3.42 -6.91 2.80
C HIS A 98 4.63 -6.58 3.68
N TYR A 99 5.75 -6.35 3.02
CA TYR A 99 6.94 -5.86 3.69
C TYR A 99 6.82 -4.41 4.11
N ARG A 100 7.24 -4.11 5.34
CA ARG A 100 7.31 -2.77 5.89
C ARG A 100 8.48 -2.64 6.87
N HIS A 101 8.94 -1.41 7.00
CA HIS A 101 9.90 -1.03 8.03
C HIS A 101 9.12 -0.56 9.26
N SER A 102 9.48 -1.08 10.43
CA SER A 102 9.01 -0.58 11.73
C SER A 102 10.16 0.07 12.50
N ALA A 103 9.85 0.76 13.60
CA ALA A 103 10.87 1.35 14.47
C ALA A 103 11.84 0.33 15.09
N LEU A 104 11.50 -0.96 15.04
CA LEU A 104 12.24 -2.05 15.69
C LEU A 104 12.85 -3.03 14.68
N GLY A 105 12.64 -2.78 13.39
CA GLY A 105 13.18 -3.59 12.30
C GLY A 105 12.14 -3.94 11.25
N GLU A 106 12.51 -4.92 10.44
CA GLU A 106 11.83 -5.30 9.21
C GLU A 106 10.73 -6.33 9.51
N VAL A 107 9.52 -6.05 9.02
CA VAL A 107 8.31 -6.82 9.34
C VAL A 107 7.49 -7.16 8.10
N PHE A 108 6.84 -8.31 8.14
CA PHE A 108 5.84 -8.73 7.16
C PHE A 108 4.45 -8.60 7.78
N VAL A 109 3.65 -7.69 7.23
CA VAL A 109 2.28 -7.37 7.68
C VAL A 109 1.29 -8.23 6.94
N ILE A 110 0.33 -8.81 7.66
CA ILE A 110 -0.74 -9.60 7.05
C ILE A 110 -1.81 -8.67 6.51
N THR A 111 -2.14 -8.82 5.25
CA THR A 111 -3.09 -7.94 4.53
C THR A 111 -4.32 -8.67 4.02
N GLY A 112 -4.32 -10.00 4.08
CA GLY A 112 -5.38 -10.83 3.52
C GLY A 112 -5.50 -12.20 4.20
N PRO A 113 -6.48 -13.01 3.77
CA PRO A 113 -6.95 -14.13 4.58
C PRO A 113 -6.08 -15.38 4.49
N ASN A 114 -5.18 -15.43 3.51
CA ASN A 114 -4.31 -16.57 3.29
C ASN A 114 -2.86 -16.08 3.15
N PRO A 115 -2.25 -15.53 4.23
CA PRO A 115 -0.86 -15.09 4.22
C PRO A 115 0.05 -16.27 3.87
N SER A 116 0.82 -16.11 2.80
CA SER A 116 1.75 -17.15 2.35
C SER A 116 2.99 -16.59 1.68
N LEU A 117 4.10 -17.29 1.87
CA LEU A 117 5.38 -17.07 1.20
C LEU A 117 5.63 -18.23 0.22
N LEU A 118 6.02 -17.91 -1.00
CA LEU A 118 6.42 -18.88 -2.01
C LEU A 118 7.93 -18.75 -2.26
N LEU A 119 8.63 -19.86 -2.02
CA LEU A 119 10.07 -19.99 -2.14
C LEU A 119 10.41 -20.82 -3.40
N PRO A 120 11.06 -20.24 -4.41
CA PRO A 120 11.59 -21.01 -5.53
C PRO A 120 12.76 -21.89 -5.06
N LEU A 121 12.78 -23.13 -5.55
CA LEU A 121 13.84 -24.10 -5.31
C LEU A 121 14.87 -24.06 -6.44
N PRO A 122 16.17 -24.26 -6.14
CA PRO A 122 17.18 -24.39 -7.16
C PRO A 122 16.98 -25.70 -7.95
N ASP A 123 17.46 -25.73 -9.19
CA ASP A 123 17.48 -26.97 -9.98
C ASP A 123 18.57 -27.91 -9.41
N ILE A 124 18.15 -28.93 -8.67
CA ILE A 124 19.00 -29.91 -7.98
C ILE A 124 18.59 -31.33 -8.42
N ASP A 125 19.49 -32.30 -8.27
CA ASP A 125 19.21 -33.71 -8.57
C ASP A 125 18.05 -34.27 -7.72
N ASN A 126 17.11 -34.96 -8.38
CA ASN A 126 15.86 -35.46 -7.80
C ASN A 126 16.02 -36.49 -6.67
N GLU A 127 17.21 -37.05 -6.49
CA GLU A 127 17.50 -38.10 -5.49
C GLU A 127 17.95 -37.53 -4.13
N THR A 128 18.00 -36.21 -4.00
CA THR A 128 18.49 -35.52 -2.80
C THR A 128 17.38 -35.30 -1.78
N SER A 129 17.66 -35.60 -0.51
CA SER A 129 16.77 -35.27 0.60
C SER A 129 17.03 -33.84 1.03
N LEU A 130 16.03 -32.98 0.93
CA LEU A 130 16.13 -31.58 1.30
C LEU A 130 15.43 -31.30 2.64
N ARG A 131 15.99 -30.37 3.41
CA ARG A 131 15.40 -29.82 4.63
C ARG A 131 15.28 -28.32 4.50
N LEU A 132 14.08 -27.80 4.73
CA LEU A 132 13.85 -26.37 4.84
C LEU A 132 13.86 -25.99 6.31
N CYS A 133 14.61 -24.97 6.69
CA CYS A 133 14.56 -24.38 8.03
C CYS A 133 14.23 -22.90 7.93
N ILE A 134 13.28 -22.45 8.73
CA ILE A 134 12.84 -21.06 8.80
C ILE A 134 12.94 -20.60 10.25
N GLU A 135 13.49 -19.41 10.42
CA GLU A 135 13.56 -18.73 11.70
C GLU A 135 12.67 -17.49 11.66
N LEU A 136 11.69 -17.44 12.55
CA LEU A 136 10.67 -16.41 12.54
C LEU A 136 10.14 -16.07 13.93
N SER A 137 9.32 -15.04 14.01
CA SER A 137 8.47 -14.75 15.16
C SER A 137 7.13 -14.14 14.77
N ALA A 138 6.11 -14.43 15.56
CA ALA A 138 4.75 -13.92 15.47
C ALA A 138 4.01 -14.31 16.75
N PRO A 139 2.96 -13.61 17.23
CA PRO A 139 2.44 -12.28 16.91
C PRO A 139 2.45 -11.29 18.11
N TYR A 140 2.93 -11.70 19.29
CA TYR A 140 2.90 -10.90 20.53
C TYR A 140 4.32 -10.53 21.00
N SER A 141 5.17 -10.03 20.10
CA SER A 141 6.34 -9.28 20.57
C SER A 141 5.88 -7.88 21.04
N LEU A 142 6.58 -7.29 22.03
CA LEU A 142 6.36 -5.91 22.49
C LEU A 142 6.37 -4.92 21.31
N ASP A 143 7.03 -5.31 20.22
CA ASP A 143 7.18 -4.59 18.97
C ASP A 143 5.86 -4.37 18.22
N TYR A 144 4.86 -5.24 18.43
CA TYR A 144 3.50 -5.09 17.88
C TYR A 144 2.84 -3.78 18.34
N ALA A 145 2.92 -3.46 19.64
CA ALA A 145 2.29 -2.25 20.17
C ALA A 145 2.91 -0.98 19.59
N ILE A 146 4.21 -1.03 19.25
CA ILE A 146 4.96 0.11 18.72
C ILE A 146 4.78 0.23 17.20
N ALA A 147 4.77 -0.89 16.47
CA ALA A 147 4.50 -0.91 15.04
C ALA A 147 3.05 -0.47 14.73
N GLN A 148 2.08 -0.90 15.55
CA GLN A 148 0.68 -0.50 15.44
C GLN A 148 0.49 1.01 15.57
N ASP A 149 1.21 1.68 16.49
CA ASP A 149 1.12 3.13 16.68
C ASP A 149 1.65 3.94 15.49
N GLY A 150 2.68 3.46 14.80
CA GLY A 150 3.16 4.06 13.54
C GLY A 150 2.17 3.82 12.40
N PHE A 151 1.67 2.60 12.29
CA PHE A 151 0.81 2.13 11.21
C PHE A 151 -0.56 2.82 11.22
N ILE A 152 -1.20 2.92 12.39
CA ILE A 152 -2.47 3.62 12.59
C ILE A 152 -2.32 5.12 12.27
N ARG A 153 -1.16 5.73 12.53
CA ARG A 153 -0.95 7.15 12.22
C ARG A 153 -0.87 7.41 10.72
N GLU A 154 -0.16 6.58 9.96
CA GLU A 154 -0.09 6.73 8.50
C GLU A 154 -1.43 6.41 7.83
N GLU A 155 -2.11 5.35 8.25
CA GLU A 155 -3.43 5.00 7.72
C GLU A 155 -4.47 6.09 8.03
N ASN A 156 -4.48 6.63 9.26
CA ASN A 156 -5.35 7.76 9.60
C ASN A 156 -4.98 9.04 8.84
N ALA A 157 -3.71 9.26 8.50
CA ALA A 157 -3.30 10.38 7.66
C ALA A 157 -3.84 10.22 6.23
N HIS A 158 -3.76 9.02 5.65
CA HIS A 158 -4.35 8.73 4.34
C HIS A 158 -5.87 8.83 4.34
N ILE A 159 -6.55 8.30 5.37
CA ILE A 159 -8.01 8.42 5.52
C ILE A 159 -8.43 9.88 5.65
N SER A 160 -7.71 10.66 6.46
CA SER A 160 -7.96 12.11 6.59
C SER A 160 -7.80 12.80 5.24
N ARG A 161 -6.75 12.45 4.47
CA ARG A 161 -6.52 13.01 3.14
C ARG A 161 -7.61 12.63 2.14
N ILE A 162 -8.13 11.40 2.20
CA ILE A 162 -9.25 10.96 1.36
C ILE A 162 -10.50 11.80 1.69
N ARG A 163 -10.80 12.02 2.97
CA ARG A 163 -11.96 12.86 3.38
C ARG A 163 -11.84 14.29 2.90
N GLU A 164 -10.65 14.90 3.00
CA GLU A 164 -10.39 16.23 2.45
C GLU A 164 -10.65 16.27 0.93
N LEU A 165 -10.21 15.25 0.20
CA LEU A 165 -10.44 15.15 -1.25
C LEU A 165 -11.91 14.92 -1.60
N GLU A 166 -12.65 14.18 -0.77
CA GLU A 166 -14.10 13.99 -0.92
C GLU A 166 -14.86 15.30 -0.71
N ASP A 167 -14.47 16.10 0.30
CA ASP A 167 -15.02 17.43 0.56
C ASP A 167 -14.69 18.39 -0.60
N GLU A 168 -13.46 18.40 -1.10
CA GLU A 168 -13.07 19.18 -2.29
C GLU A 168 -13.90 18.78 -3.51
N LEU A 169 -14.12 17.49 -3.74
CA LEU A 169 -14.98 16.99 -4.82
C LEU A 169 -16.44 17.41 -4.65
N GLY A 170 -16.95 17.44 -3.42
CA GLY A 170 -18.26 17.97 -3.07
C GLY A 170 -18.40 19.44 -3.47
N ASN A 171 -17.47 20.27 -3.01
CA ASN A 171 -17.43 21.70 -3.33
C ASN A 171 -17.36 21.95 -4.85
N HIS A 172 -16.53 21.19 -5.57
CA HIS A 172 -16.45 21.31 -7.02
C HIS A 172 -17.75 20.93 -7.75
N ARG A 173 -18.53 20.00 -7.21
CA ARG A 173 -19.86 19.65 -7.77
C ARG A 173 -20.86 20.78 -7.54
N GLU A 174 -20.85 21.41 -6.36
CA GLU A 174 -21.70 22.56 -6.06
C GLU A 174 -21.37 23.74 -6.97
N TYR A 175 -20.10 24.12 -7.11
CA TYR A 175 -19.69 25.17 -8.05
C TYR A 175 -20.11 24.86 -9.49
N LYS A 176 -20.04 23.60 -9.91
CA LYS A 176 -20.49 23.20 -11.25
C LYS A 176 -22.01 23.40 -11.41
N GLN A 177 -22.79 23.07 -10.39
CA GLN A 177 -24.24 23.29 -10.39
C GLN A 177 -24.56 24.79 -10.41
N GLU A 178 -23.90 25.59 -9.58
CA GLU A 178 -24.07 27.06 -9.57
C GLU A 178 -23.72 27.67 -10.94
N ILE A 179 -22.63 27.24 -11.57
CA ILE A 179 -22.25 27.69 -12.92
C ILE A 179 -23.33 27.30 -13.94
N GLU A 180 -23.90 26.10 -13.85
CA GLU A 180 -24.99 25.68 -14.73
C GLU A 180 -26.27 26.49 -14.51
N GLU A 181 -26.62 26.80 -13.27
CA GLU A 181 -27.76 27.66 -12.93
C GLU A 181 -27.58 29.09 -13.43
N ILE A 182 -26.39 29.67 -13.20
CA ILE A 182 -26.00 30.97 -13.75
C ILE A 182 -26.14 30.95 -15.26
N LYS A 183 -25.64 29.92 -15.95
CA LYS A 183 -25.76 29.77 -17.41
C LYS A 183 -27.20 29.62 -17.91
N ARG A 184 -28.09 29.03 -17.11
CA ARG A 184 -29.53 28.91 -17.43
C ARG A 184 -30.29 30.22 -17.22
N SER A 185 -29.77 31.13 -16.39
CA SER A 185 -30.39 32.42 -16.10
C SER A 185 -30.58 33.28 -17.36
N LYS A 186 -31.67 34.07 -17.36
CA LYS A 186 -31.97 35.01 -18.46
C LYS A 186 -30.90 36.09 -18.58
N ALA A 187 -30.33 36.54 -17.45
CA ALA A 187 -29.28 37.55 -17.41
C ALA A 187 -28.01 37.05 -18.10
N TRP A 188 -27.58 35.82 -17.84
CA TRP A 188 -26.41 35.24 -18.51
C TRP A 188 -26.62 35.07 -20.00
N LYS A 189 -27.78 34.58 -20.43
CA LYS A 189 -28.11 34.47 -21.87
C LYS A 189 -28.12 35.82 -22.57
N LEU A 190 -28.58 36.86 -21.88
CA LEU A 190 -28.57 38.23 -22.40
C LEU A 190 -27.12 38.73 -22.54
N ILE A 191 -26.30 38.57 -21.50
CA ILE A 191 -24.88 38.96 -21.49
C ILE A 191 -24.09 38.21 -22.56
N GLU A 192 -24.28 36.90 -22.71
CA GLU A 192 -23.62 36.07 -23.72
C GLU A 192 -24.06 36.46 -25.14
N GLY A 193 -25.34 36.76 -25.34
CA GLY A 193 -25.85 37.30 -26.60
C GLY A 193 -25.23 38.66 -26.94
N TYR A 194 -25.14 39.57 -25.97
CA TYR A 194 -24.43 40.84 -26.13
C TYR A 194 -22.95 40.62 -26.44
N ARG A 195 -22.27 39.69 -25.74
CA ARG A 195 -20.85 39.37 -25.96
C ARG A 195 -20.59 38.84 -27.36
N GLN A 196 -21.43 37.94 -27.89
CA GLN A 196 -21.31 37.41 -29.25
C GLN A 196 -21.53 38.48 -30.31
N ILE A 197 -22.51 39.36 -30.11
CA ILE A 197 -22.79 40.51 -31.00
C ILE A 197 -21.61 41.50 -30.95
N TYR A 198 -21.09 41.80 -29.76
CA TYR A 198 -19.95 42.70 -29.58
C TYR A 198 -18.67 42.14 -30.21
N ALA A 199 -18.41 40.84 -30.07
CA ALA A 199 -17.26 40.18 -30.69
C ALA A 199 -17.36 40.18 -32.22
N ARG A 200 -18.56 39.96 -32.79
CA ARG A 200 -18.82 40.12 -34.23
C ARG A 200 -18.62 41.55 -34.71
N LEU A 201 -19.13 42.54 -33.98
CA LEU A 201 -19.00 43.95 -34.33
C LEU A 201 -17.57 44.48 -34.17
N ALA A 202 -16.84 44.02 -33.15
CA ALA A 202 -15.42 44.34 -32.95
C ALA A 202 -14.52 43.75 -34.05
N GLY A 203 -14.93 42.67 -34.71
CA GLY A 203 -14.24 42.14 -35.90
C GLY A 203 -14.46 42.96 -37.17
N TRP A 204 -15.51 43.79 -37.24
CA TRP A 204 -15.90 44.56 -38.43
C TRP A 204 -15.56 46.05 -38.33
N ILE A 205 -15.46 46.61 -37.11
CA ILE A 205 -15.24 48.04 -36.90
C ILE A 205 -14.01 48.25 -36.00
N PRO A 206 -12.89 48.81 -36.52
CA PRO A 206 -11.65 48.99 -35.77
C PRO A 206 -11.79 49.82 -34.48
N SER A 207 -12.69 50.80 -34.45
CA SER A 207 -12.91 51.66 -33.28
C SER A 207 -13.66 50.96 -32.13
N VAL A 208 -14.38 49.87 -32.41
CA VAL A 208 -15.04 49.02 -31.38
C VAL A 208 -14.03 48.02 -30.81
N ARG A 209 -13.05 47.59 -31.62
CA ARG A 209 -11.94 46.72 -31.18
C ARG A 209 -11.08 47.38 -30.08
N GLU A 210 -10.76 48.66 -30.21
CA GLU A 210 -10.03 49.41 -29.16
C GLU A 210 -10.84 49.52 -27.87
N LYS A 211 -12.15 49.83 -27.96
CA LYS A 211 -13.02 49.90 -26.77
C LYS A 211 -13.22 48.53 -26.10
N ALA A 212 -13.37 47.46 -26.87
CA ALA A 212 -13.47 46.09 -26.35
C ALA A 212 -12.17 45.64 -25.66
N LEU A 213 -11.00 46.01 -26.20
CA LEU A 213 -9.70 45.73 -25.57
C LEU A 213 -9.51 46.48 -24.24
N THR A 214 -10.05 47.70 -24.09
CA THR A 214 -10.04 48.42 -22.79
C THR A 214 -10.94 47.77 -21.75
N VAL A 215 -12.12 47.25 -22.14
CA VAL A 215 -13.02 46.55 -21.21
C VAL A 215 -12.45 45.18 -20.80
N MET A 216 -11.85 44.43 -21.73
CA MET A 216 -11.19 43.16 -21.39
C MET A 216 -9.91 43.33 -20.57
N ARG A 217 -9.17 44.44 -20.75
CA ARG A 217 -8.05 44.79 -19.87
C ARG A 217 -8.49 45.29 -18.48
N ALA A 218 -9.72 45.77 -18.33
CA ALA A 218 -10.27 46.11 -17.02
C ALA A 218 -10.63 44.86 -16.21
N ASP A 219 -11.17 43.82 -16.87
CA ASP A 219 -11.39 42.49 -16.28
C ASP A 219 -10.08 41.79 -15.88
N GLU A 220 -8.99 41.94 -16.65
CA GLU A 220 -7.66 41.43 -16.24
C GLU A 220 -7.10 42.16 -15.00
N ARG A 221 -7.42 43.44 -14.80
CA ARG A 221 -7.01 44.19 -13.60
C ARG A 221 -7.83 43.81 -12.37
N GLN A 222 -9.13 43.53 -12.52
CA GLN A 222 -9.98 43.03 -11.43
C GLN A 222 -9.72 41.55 -11.11
N GLY A 223 -9.45 40.72 -12.13
CA GLY A 223 -9.01 39.34 -11.96
C GLY A 223 -7.62 39.22 -11.34
N GLY A 224 -6.70 40.14 -11.64
CA GLY A 224 -5.40 40.25 -10.98
C GLY A 224 -5.50 40.60 -9.49
N LEU A 225 -6.39 41.54 -9.12
CA LEU A 225 -6.64 41.91 -7.73
C LEU A 225 -7.28 40.78 -6.90
N LEU A 226 -8.16 39.97 -7.50
CA LEU A 226 -8.73 38.76 -6.87
C LEU A 226 -7.69 37.63 -6.74
N ARG A 227 -6.75 37.52 -7.68
CA ARG A 227 -5.66 36.53 -7.64
C ARG A 227 -4.60 36.88 -6.59
N ASP A 228 -4.33 38.17 -6.38
CA ASP A 228 -3.40 38.65 -5.33
C ASP A 228 -4.02 38.57 -3.92
N SER A 229 -5.33 38.77 -3.78
CA SER A 229 -6.02 38.61 -2.50
C SER A 229 -6.25 37.15 -2.09
N LEU A 230 -6.46 36.22 -3.04
CA LEU A 230 -6.44 34.77 -2.77
C LEU A 230 -5.02 34.20 -2.61
N GLY A 231 -4.00 34.85 -3.19
CA GLY A 231 -2.58 34.49 -3.01
C GLY A 231 -1.97 34.91 -1.66
N GLN A 232 -2.57 35.86 -0.96
CA GLN A 232 -2.11 36.30 0.38
C GLN A 232 -2.69 35.46 1.53
N VAL A 233 -3.85 34.84 1.37
CA VAL A 233 -4.43 33.97 2.42
C VAL A 233 -3.62 32.67 2.57
N GLY A 234 -2.95 32.19 1.52
CA GLY A 234 -2.11 30.98 1.56
C GLY A 234 -0.67 31.15 2.05
N LYS A 235 -0.21 32.37 2.38
CA LYS A 235 1.18 32.62 2.81
C LYS A 235 1.35 33.06 4.26
N SER A 236 0.26 33.30 5.00
CA SER A 236 0.35 33.74 6.41
C SER A 236 0.29 32.61 7.45
N GLU A 237 0.18 31.34 7.04
CA GLU A 237 0.20 30.17 7.95
C GLU A 237 1.48 29.33 7.89
N ARG A 238 2.52 29.79 7.18
CA ARG A 238 3.88 29.26 7.33
C ARG A 238 4.76 30.33 7.93
N LEU A 239 4.68 30.51 9.25
CA LEU A 239 5.72 31.03 10.14
C LEU A 239 5.13 31.20 11.55
N ARG A 240 4.86 30.08 12.23
CA ARG A 240 5.03 29.90 13.68
C ARG A 240 5.31 28.44 13.96
#